data_AF-A0A5N5LYX1-F1
#
_entry.id   AF-A0A5N5LYX1-F1
#
_cell.length_a   1.000
_cell.length_b   1.000
_cell.length_c   1.000
_cell.angle_alpha   90.00
_cell.angle_beta   90.00
_cell.angle_gamma   90.00
#
_symmetry.space_group_name_H-M   'P 1'
#
loop_
_entity.id
_entity.type
_entity.pdbx_description
1 polymer ?
#
loop_
_entity_poly.entity_id
_entity_poly.type
_entity_poly.pdbx_seq_one_letter_code
_entity_poly.pdbx_strand_id
1 'polypeptide(L)'
;MDHIPLSHEASAGDCNKQTTSTLPPEVDNCLVNARFLHLATCTNNTPHVSLMNYTYLPPNTSPYSPEPLIIMTTNPSSKKWTNLSSNPAVSLLVHDWVSHRPPTSAGRRLSGGSPAPEHRSSLASLLLNLNTSAVSSISATISGEARLVAPGTEEEKFYREAHLENNTFEGEEGPSFGGRRESVVPAAAPAERRGSNEQDDEDVRVIVVAIRDVRISDWKGGVSDYVLVPSGENGAGVNGM
;
A
#
# COMPACT_ATOMS: atom_id res chain seq x y z
N MET A 1 -33.14 12.91 7.21
CA MET A 1 -32.13 12.30 8.08
C MET A 1 -31.80 10.98 7.43
N ASP A 2 -30.68 10.91 6.71
CA ASP A 2 -30.22 9.64 6.15
C ASP A 2 -29.80 8.76 7.32
N HIS A 3 -30.58 7.71 7.59
CA HIS A 3 -30.28 6.76 8.64
C HIS A 3 -29.10 5.91 8.17
N ILE A 4 -27.99 5.96 8.94
CA ILE A 4 -26.90 5.01 8.76
C ILE A 4 -27.48 3.61 9.03
N PRO A 5 -27.40 2.67 8.07
CA PRO A 5 -27.90 1.33 8.28
C PRO A 5 -27.15 0.68 9.44
N LEU A 6 -27.90 0.10 10.39
CA LEU A 6 -27.34 -0.60 11.54
C LEU A 6 -26.98 -2.07 11.21
N SER A 7 -27.34 -2.54 10.02
CA SER A 7 -27.06 -3.89 9.54
C SER A 7 -26.04 -3.85 8.41
N HIS A 8 -25.04 -4.72 8.49
CA HIS A 8 -24.10 -4.99 7.40
C HIS A 8 -24.49 -6.28 6.69
N GLU A 9 -24.07 -6.44 5.44
CA GLU A 9 -24.24 -7.70 4.71
C GLU A 9 -23.56 -8.85 5.48
N ALA A 10 -24.24 -10.00 5.58
CA ALA A 10 -23.66 -11.18 6.20
C ALA A 10 -22.45 -11.63 5.36
N SER A 11 -21.24 -11.44 5.88
CA SER A 11 -19.97 -11.62 5.16
C SER A 11 -19.12 -12.78 5.67
N ALA A 12 -19.69 -13.61 6.54
CA ALA A 12 -19.09 -14.86 7.01
C ALA A 12 -19.24 -15.93 5.91
N GLY A 13 -18.24 -16.06 5.03
CA GLY A 13 -18.22 -16.98 3.89
C GLY A 13 -17.65 -16.34 2.63
N ASP A 14 -17.72 -17.07 1.51
CA ASP A 14 -17.37 -16.61 0.16
C ASP A 14 -18.49 -15.71 -0.42
N CYS A 15 -18.73 -14.56 0.21
CA CYS A 15 -19.85 -13.69 -0.16
C CYS A 15 -19.57 -12.95 -1.47
N ASN A 16 -20.41 -13.17 -2.47
CA ASN A 16 -20.27 -12.59 -3.81
C ASN A 16 -18.89 -12.83 -4.45
N LYS A 17 -18.26 -13.97 -4.17
CA LYS A 17 -16.90 -14.28 -4.63
C LYS A 17 -16.81 -14.31 -6.15
N GLN A 18 -16.05 -13.38 -6.71
CA GLN A 18 -15.80 -13.26 -8.14
C GLN A 18 -14.37 -13.69 -8.44
N THR A 19 -14.24 -14.61 -9.39
CA THR A 19 -12.92 -14.97 -9.93
C THR A 19 -12.61 -14.03 -11.09
N THR A 20 -11.45 -13.40 -11.06
CA THR A 20 -11.03 -12.42 -12.07
C THR A 20 -9.56 -12.64 -12.45
N SER A 21 -9.19 -12.29 -13.67
CA SER A 21 -7.79 -12.31 -14.11
C SER A 21 -7.04 -11.00 -13.79
N THR A 22 -7.77 -9.95 -13.39
CA THR A 22 -7.21 -8.62 -13.11
C THR A 22 -7.87 -8.02 -11.88
N LEU A 23 -7.15 -7.16 -11.15
CA LEU A 23 -7.71 -6.43 -10.02
C LEU A 23 -8.92 -5.57 -10.47
N PRO A 24 -9.97 -5.48 -9.64
CA PRO A 24 -11.05 -4.51 -9.87
C PRO A 24 -10.47 -3.09 -10.01
N PRO A 25 -10.96 -2.27 -10.97
CA PRO A 25 -10.42 -0.94 -11.22
C PRO A 25 -10.39 -0.04 -9.99
N GLU A 26 -11.36 -0.17 -9.09
CA GLU A 26 -11.45 0.61 -7.86
C GLU A 26 -10.30 0.27 -6.89
N VAL A 27 -9.95 -1.02 -6.79
CA VAL A 27 -8.82 -1.49 -5.96
C VAL A 27 -7.50 -1.04 -6.55
N ASP A 28 -7.33 -1.19 -7.87
CA ASP A 28 -6.12 -0.77 -8.57
C ASP A 28 -5.90 0.75 -8.40
N ASN A 29 -6.95 1.56 -8.63
CA ASN A 29 -6.92 2.99 -8.39
C ASN A 29 -6.62 3.34 -6.92
N CYS A 30 -7.19 2.61 -5.97
CA CYS A 30 -6.93 2.81 -4.54
C CYS A 30 -5.44 2.55 -4.23
N LEU A 31 -4.89 1.43 -4.72
CA LEU A 31 -3.49 1.06 -4.51
C LEU A 31 -2.49 2.01 -5.19
N VAL A 32 -2.84 2.58 -6.34
CA VAL A 32 -2.01 3.57 -7.04
C VAL A 32 -1.99 4.90 -6.28
N ASN A 33 -3.15 5.35 -5.79
CA ASN A 33 -3.28 6.69 -5.22
C ASN A 33 -2.99 6.78 -3.72
N ALA A 34 -3.22 5.68 -2.98
CA ALA A 34 -2.99 5.67 -1.54
C ALA A 34 -1.49 5.74 -1.20
N ARG A 35 -1.19 6.53 -0.16
CA ARG A 35 0.17 6.73 0.34
C ARG A 35 0.60 5.63 1.31
N PHE A 36 -0.33 5.21 2.15
CA PHE A 36 -0.09 4.25 3.21
C PHE A 36 -1.13 3.13 3.16
N LEU A 37 -0.76 1.99 3.70
CA LEU A 37 -1.67 0.90 4.02
C LEU A 37 -1.42 0.44 5.46
N HIS A 38 -2.37 -0.32 6.00
CA HIS A 38 -2.21 -0.97 7.30
C HIS A 38 -1.84 -2.43 7.09
N LEU A 39 -0.69 -2.84 7.65
CA LEU A 39 -0.26 -4.24 7.70
C LEU A 39 -0.69 -4.84 9.04
N ALA A 40 -1.56 -5.85 8.98
CA ALA A 40 -1.89 -6.70 10.12
C ALA A 40 -1.08 -7.99 10.08
N THR A 41 -0.46 -8.32 11.21
CA THR A 41 0.31 -9.55 11.46
C THR A 41 -0.20 -10.21 12.73
N CYS A 42 0.05 -11.51 12.90
CA CYS A 42 -0.35 -12.23 14.11
C CYS A 42 0.68 -13.29 14.48
N THR A 43 1.06 -13.32 15.76
CA THR A 43 1.91 -14.36 16.33
C THR A 43 1.32 -14.76 17.68
N ASN A 44 1.23 -16.07 17.95
CA ASN A 44 0.65 -16.61 19.20
C ASN A 44 -0.74 -16.02 19.50
N ASN A 45 -1.62 -15.95 18.48
CA ASN A 45 -2.96 -15.34 18.57
C ASN A 45 -2.98 -13.89 19.10
N THR A 46 -1.85 -13.19 19.02
CA THR A 46 -1.74 -11.79 19.38
C THR A 46 -1.66 -10.94 18.11
N PRO A 47 -2.72 -10.20 17.76
CA PRO A 47 -2.73 -9.37 16.56
C PRO A 47 -1.86 -8.13 16.73
N HIS A 48 -1.31 -7.64 15.62
CA HIS A 48 -0.54 -6.40 15.57
C HIS A 48 -0.76 -5.70 14.24
N VAL A 49 -1.06 -4.40 14.28
CA VAL A 49 -1.27 -3.57 13.09
C VAL A 49 -0.18 -2.50 13.03
N SER A 50 0.33 -2.23 11.83
CA SER A 50 1.33 -1.20 11.57
C SER A 50 0.96 -0.39 10.33
N LEU A 51 1.13 0.93 10.39
CA LEU A 51 1.05 1.79 9.22
C LEU A 51 2.33 1.63 8.39
N MET A 52 2.20 1.39 7.09
CA MET A 52 3.32 1.11 6.20
C MET A 52 3.32 2.05 5.00
N ASN A 53 4.49 2.61 4.70
CA ASN A 53 4.80 3.02 3.33
C ASN A 53 4.80 1.77 2.47
N TYR A 54 4.20 1.85 1.30
CA TYR A 54 4.20 0.74 0.36
C TYR A 54 4.42 1.23 -1.08
N THR A 55 4.76 0.27 -1.93
CA THR A 55 4.78 0.42 -3.38
C THR A 55 3.97 -0.71 -3.99
N TYR A 56 2.98 -0.35 -4.79
CA TYR A 56 2.23 -1.29 -5.59
C TYR A 56 2.90 -1.46 -6.95
N LEU A 57 3.19 -2.70 -7.33
CA LEU A 57 3.62 -3.06 -8.68
C LEU A 57 2.47 -3.78 -9.39
N PRO A 58 1.99 -3.25 -10.53
CA PRO A 58 1.01 -3.93 -11.36
C PRO A 58 1.55 -5.28 -11.90
N PRO A 59 0.66 -6.16 -12.38
CA PRO A 59 1.05 -7.45 -12.95
C PRO A 59 2.11 -7.30 -14.06
N ASN A 60 3.02 -8.26 -14.15
CA ASN A 60 4.14 -8.29 -15.12
C ASN A 60 5.11 -7.09 -15.05
N THR A 61 5.05 -6.26 -14.01
CA THR A 61 6.03 -5.16 -13.81
C THR A 61 7.32 -5.69 -13.16
N SER A 62 7.20 -6.65 -12.25
CA SER A 62 8.36 -7.27 -11.62
C SER A 62 8.94 -8.37 -12.49
N PRO A 63 10.27 -8.44 -12.68
CA PRO A 63 10.90 -9.57 -13.36
C PRO A 63 10.90 -10.86 -12.53
N TYR A 64 10.56 -10.77 -11.23
CA TYR A 64 10.58 -11.89 -10.28
C TYR A 64 9.21 -12.50 -10.02
N SER A 65 8.12 -11.84 -10.42
CA SER A 65 6.76 -12.37 -10.31
C SER A 65 5.83 -11.76 -11.36
N PRO A 66 4.98 -12.57 -12.03
CA PRO A 66 3.94 -12.05 -12.92
C PRO A 66 2.74 -11.47 -12.15
N GLU A 67 2.58 -11.83 -10.86
CA GLU A 67 1.46 -11.41 -10.02
C GLU A 67 1.59 -9.91 -9.64
N PRO A 68 0.47 -9.21 -9.39
CA PRO A 68 0.51 -7.88 -8.78
C PRO A 68 1.08 -7.97 -7.36
N LEU A 69 1.99 -7.05 -7.01
CA LEU A 69 2.74 -7.10 -5.75
C LEU A 69 2.59 -5.83 -4.92
N ILE A 70 2.64 -5.99 -3.61
CA ILE A 70 2.85 -4.92 -2.64
C ILE A 70 4.24 -5.09 -2.03
N ILE A 71 5.05 -4.05 -2.15
CA ILE A 71 6.38 -3.96 -1.57
C ILE A 71 6.33 -3.04 -0.36
N MET A 72 6.91 -3.49 0.74
CA MET A 72 7.13 -2.70 1.95
C MET A 72 8.56 -2.92 2.44
N THR A 73 9.00 -2.04 3.33
CA THR A 73 10.30 -2.15 3.99
C THR A 73 10.15 -2.20 5.51
N THR A 74 11.07 -2.89 6.16
CA THR A 74 11.10 -3.01 7.62
C THR A 74 12.52 -3.16 8.15
N ASN A 75 12.78 -2.71 9.38
CA ASN A 75 13.98 -3.08 10.12
C ASN A 75 13.82 -4.47 10.79
N PRO A 76 14.84 -5.36 10.79
CA PRO A 76 14.88 -6.66 11.47
C PRO A 76 14.56 -6.65 12.97
N SER A 77 14.89 -5.57 13.68
CA SER A 77 14.60 -5.40 15.11
C SER A 77 13.13 -5.14 15.42
N SER A 78 12.29 -4.93 14.41
CA SER A 78 10.89 -4.56 14.62
C SER A 78 9.98 -5.76 14.92
N LYS A 79 8.88 -5.49 15.65
CA LYS A 79 7.84 -6.49 15.95
C LYS A 79 7.24 -7.11 14.68
N LYS A 80 7.05 -6.30 13.62
CA LYS A 80 6.56 -6.79 12.33
C LYS A 80 7.52 -7.81 11.70
N TRP A 81 8.84 -7.58 11.73
CA TRP A 81 9.81 -8.56 11.24
C TRP A 81 9.74 -9.88 12.01
N THR A 82 9.72 -9.80 13.35
CA THR A 82 9.61 -10.99 14.21
C THR A 82 8.34 -11.78 13.91
N ASN A 83 7.20 -11.08 13.80
CA ASN A 83 5.93 -11.71 13.50
C ASN A 83 5.96 -12.40 12.13
N LEU A 84 6.39 -11.69 11.08
CA LEU A 84 6.47 -12.20 9.71
C LEU A 84 7.42 -13.39 9.56
N SER A 85 8.53 -13.39 10.32
CA SER A 85 9.47 -14.51 10.33
C SER A 85 8.85 -15.79 10.92
N SER A 86 7.87 -15.65 11.82
CA SER A 86 7.18 -16.77 12.47
C SER A 86 5.89 -17.19 11.75
N ASN A 87 5.19 -16.25 11.14
CA ASN A 87 3.92 -16.44 10.49
C ASN A 87 3.81 -15.49 9.28
N PRO A 88 3.92 -16.01 8.05
CA PRO A 88 3.85 -15.19 6.84
C PRO A 88 2.43 -14.72 6.52
N ALA A 89 1.39 -15.27 7.14
CA ALA A 89 0.01 -14.87 6.86
C ALA A 89 -0.27 -13.44 7.34
N VAL A 90 -0.71 -12.59 6.43
CA VAL A 90 -0.97 -11.16 6.66
C VAL A 90 -2.30 -10.72 6.09
N SER A 91 -2.81 -9.61 6.63
CA SER A 91 -3.93 -8.88 6.05
C SER A 91 -3.50 -7.43 5.85
N LEU A 92 -3.68 -6.90 4.65
CA LEU A 92 -3.40 -5.51 4.31
C LEU A 92 -4.73 -4.76 4.15
N LEU A 93 -4.83 -3.55 4.68
CA LEU A 93 -5.98 -2.69 4.50
C LEU A 93 -5.55 -1.38 3.86
N VAL A 94 -6.14 -1.06 2.71
CA VAL A 94 -5.97 0.21 2.01
C VAL A 94 -7.34 0.85 1.77
N HIS A 95 -7.40 2.17 1.78
CA HIS A 95 -8.63 2.94 1.62
C HIS A 95 -8.36 4.28 0.92
N ASP A 96 -9.39 4.86 0.32
CA ASP A 96 -9.29 6.10 -0.47
C ASP A 96 -9.51 7.41 0.32
N TRP A 97 -9.98 7.40 1.58
CA TRP A 97 -10.42 8.64 2.27
C TRP A 97 -9.37 9.60 2.84
N VAL A 98 -8.11 9.19 3.12
CA VAL A 98 -7.24 10.02 4.01
C VAL A 98 -5.79 10.20 3.54
N SER A 99 -5.34 9.57 2.46
CA SER A 99 -3.93 9.69 2.08
C SER A 99 -3.70 9.57 0.58
N HIS A 100 -3.94 10.66 -0.14
CA HIS A 100 -3.51 10.76 -1.54
C HIS A 100 -2.02 11.10 -1.58
N ARG A 101 -1.27 10.43 -2.46
CA ARG A 101 0.03 10.95 -2.90
C ARG A 101 -0.22 12.36 -3.48
N PRO A 102 0.57 13.38 -3.11
CA PRO A 102 0.54 14.67 -3.80
C PRO A 102 0.62 14.44 -5.32
N PRO A 103 -0.08 15.20 -6.15
CA PRO A 103 -0.02 15.07 -7.61
C PRO A 103 1.34 15.57 -8.13
N THR A 104 2.39 14.81 -7.83
CA THR A 104 3.72 14.90 -8.39
C THR A 104 4.02 13.49 -8.86
N SER A 105 4.21 13.33 -10.18
CA SER A 105 4.68 12.09 -10.85
C SER A 105 3.66 11.11 -11.47
N ALA A 106 2.35 11.39 -11.51
CA ALA A 106 1.41 10.63 -12.37
C ALA A 106 1.42 11.13 -13.84
N GLY A 107 2.60 11.47 -14.36
CA GLY A 107 2.77 12.29 -15.57
C GLY A 107 3.99 11.90 -16.41
N ARG A 108 4.29 10.61 -16.56
CA ARG A 108 5.13 10.16 -17.67
C ARG A 108 4.62 8.84 -18.25
N ARG A 109 3.35 8.82 -18.66
CA ARG A 109 2.92 7.93 -19.74
C ARG A 109 3.73 8.33 -20.98
N LEU A 110 4.62 7.45 -21.44
CA LEU A 110 5.23 7.51 -22.76
C LEU A 110 4.14 7.24 -23.81
N SER A 111 3.35 8.26 -24.13
CA SER A 111 2.43 8.29 -25.26
C SER A 111 2.11 9.75 -25.54
N GLY A 112 2.51 10.24 -26.71
CA GLY A 112 2.47 11.65 -27.07
C GLY A 112 1.10 12.31 -26.97
N GLY A 113 1.11 13.59 -26.59
CA GLY A 113 -0.05 14.48 -26.64
C GLY A 113 0.05 15.66 -25.67
N SER A 114 0.63 16.77 -26.16
CA SER A 114 0.55 18.17 -25.68
C SER A 114 1.01 18.54 -24.24
N PRO A 115 1.71 19.68 -24.06
CA PRO A 115 2.19 20.12 -22.74
C PRO A 115 1.02 20.63 -21.88
N ALA A 116 0.80 20.01 -20.72
CA ALA A 116 -0.16 20.49 -19.72
C ALA A 116 0.50 21.51 -18.78
N PRO A 117 -0.22 22.56 -18.32
CA PRO A 117 0.37 23.70 -17.63
C PRO A 117 0.76 23.38 -16.18
N GLU A 118 1.97 23.78 -15.83
CA GLU A 118 2.56 23.76 -14.49
C GLU A 118 1.91 24.84 -13.60
N HIS A 119 0.87 24.48 -12.84
CA HIS A 119 0.51 25.03 -11.50
C HIS A 119 -0.95 24.67 -11.20
N ARG A 120 -1.18 23.59 -10.45
CA ARG A 120 -2.46 23.42 -9.75
C ARG A 120 -2.45 24.33 -8.53
N SER A 121 -3.41 25.25 -8.42
CA SER A 121 -3.48 26.16 -7.27
C SER A 121 -3.77 25.38 -5.97
N SER A 122 -3.34 25.92 -4.82
CA SER A 122 -3.59 25.35 -3.50
C SER A 122 -5.10 25.19 -3.22
N LEU A 123 -5.93 26.08 -3.76
CA LEU A 123 -7.39 25.96 -3.72
C LEU A 123 -7.92 24.81 -4.59
N ALA A 124 -7.37 24.60 -5.80
CA ALA A 124 -7.75 23.45 -6.62
C ALA A 124 -7.39 22.12 -5.94
N SER A 125 -6.23 22.08 -5.26
CA SER A 125 -5.81 20.92 -4.45
C SER A 125 -6.72 20.73 -3.23
N LEU A 126 -7.11 21.82 -2.54
CA LEU A 126 -8.04 21.78 -1.42
C LEU A 126 -9.45 21.32 -1.87
N LEU A 127 -9.97 21.84 -2.97
CA LEU A 127 -11.28 21.45 -3.52
C LEU A 127 -11.28 19.99 -4.00
N LEU A 128 -10.15 19.51 -4.55
CA LEU A 128 -9.97 18.09 -4.84
C LEU A 128 -10.00 17.27 -3.55
N ASN A 129 -9.22 17.65 -2.54
CA ASN A 129 -9.18 16.96 -1.24
C ASN A 129 -10.54 16.94 -0.52
N LEU A 130 -11.31 18.03 -0.59
CA LEU A 130 -12.65 18.14 -0.01
C LEU A 130 -13.66 17.26 -0.75
N ASN A 131 -13.63 17.25 -2.09
CA ASN A 131 -14.47 16.34 -2.86
C ASN A 131 -14.10 14.88 -2.58
N THR A 132 -12.82 14.54 -2.50
CA THR A 132 -12.42 13.16 -2.24
C THR A 132 -12.79 12.68 -0.84
N SER A 133 -12.80 13.56 0.17
CA SER A 133 -13.28 13.22 1.52
C SER A 133 -14.78 12.92 1.56
N ALA A 134 -15.56 13.48 0.63
CA ALA A 134 -17.01 13.27 0.51
C ALA A 134 -17.39 12.17 -0.52
N VAL A 135 -16.48 11.81 -1.42
CA VAL A 135 -16.63 10.77 -2.48
C VAL A 135 -15.73 9.55 -2.17
N SER A 136 -15.32 9.38 -0.92
CA SER A 136 -14.66 8.15 -0.52
C SER A 136 -15.68 7.02 -0.49
N SER A 137 -15.39 5.93 -1.20
CA SER A 137 -16.40 4.92 -1.49
C SER A 137 -16.03 3.53 -1.03
N ILE A 138 -14.73 3.22 -0.86
CA ILE A 138 -14.29 1.85 -0.60
C ILE A 138 -13.07 1.72 0.32
N SER A 139 -12.98 0.58 1.00
CA SER A 139 -11.74 0.02 1.52
C SER A 139 -11.51 -1.36 0.93
N ALA A 140 -10.25 -1.67 0.62
CA ALA A 140 -9.84 -2.98 0.14
C ALA A 140 -9.00 -3.69 1.21
N THR A 141 -9.46 -4.87 1.62
CA THR A 141 -8.72 -5.79 2.48
C THR A 141 -8.10 -6.87 1.61
N ILE A 142 -6.77 -6.95 1.60
CA ILE A 142 -6.00 -7.91 0.82
C ILE A 142 -5.46 -8.95 1.78
N SER A 143 -5.84 -10.21 1.59
CA SER A 143 -5.29 -11.34 2.35
C SER A 143 -4.18 -11.98 1.54
N GLY A 144 -3.10 -12.37 2.20
CA GLY A 144 -1.99 -13.01 1.50
C GLY A 144 -0.88 -13.50 2.42
N GLU A 145 0.15 -14.07 1.79
CA GLU A 145 1.38 -14.47 2.46
C GLU A 145 2.49 -13.47 2.13
N ALA A 146 3.13 -12.95 3.16
CA ALA A 146 4.28 -12.09 3.06
C ALA A 146 5.56 -12.92 2.94
N ARG A 147 6.40 -12.55 1.98
CA ARG A 147 7.74 -13.10 1.81
C ARG A 147 8.78 -12.06 2.18
N LEU A 148 9.73 -12.47 3.01
CA LEU A 148 10.93 -11.70 3.30
C LEU A 148 11.95 -11.99 2.20
N VAL A 149 12.36 -10.95 1.47
CA VAL A 149 13.35 -11.09 0.39
C VAL A 149 14.73 -11.29 0.99
N ALA A 150 15.51 -12.22 0.43
CA ALA A 150 16.84 -12.53 0.92
C ALA A 150 17.79 -11.33 0.74
N PRO A 151 18.58 -10.97 1.78
CA PRO A 151 19.46 -9.82 1.72
C PRO A 151 20.59 -10.01 0.70
N GLY A 152 20.99 -8.93 0.04
CA GLY A 152 22.10 -8.92 -0.93
C GLY A 152 21.77 -9.52 -2.29
N THR A 153 20.49 -9.77 -2.59
CA THR A 153 20.06 -10.28 -3.88
C THR A 153 19.69 -9.15 -4.85
N GLU A 154 19.78 -9.41 -6.16
CA GLU A 154 19.29 -8.48 -7.19
C GLU A 154 17.77 -8.23 -7.06
N GLU A 155 17.04 -9.21 -6.52
CA GLU A 155 15.62 -9.06 -6.20
C GLU A 155 15.39 -8.02 -5.11
N GLU A 156 16.15 -8.10 -4.01
CA GLU A 156 16.06 -7.12 -2.94
C GLU A 156 16.39 -5.72 -3.45
N LYS A 157 17.47 -5.59 -4.23
CA LYS A 157 17.90 -4.31 -4.79
C LYS A 157 16.83 -3.69 -5.67
N PHE A 158 16.25 -4.46 -6.60
CA PHE A 158 15.18 -4.02 -7.49
C PHE A 158 13.97 -3.50 -6.70
N TYR A 159 13.48 -4.28 -5.74
CA TYR A 159 12.31 -3.88 -4.96
C TYR A 159 12.58 -2.71 -4.01
N ARG A 160 13.79 -2.63 -3.46
CA ARG A 160 14.22 -1.49 -2.65
C ARG A 160 14.27 -0.21 -3.47
N GLU A 161 14.86 -0.25 -4.65
CA GLU A 161 14.93 0.89 -5.58
C GLU A 161 13.52 1.34 -6.00
N ALA A 162 12.68 0.42 -6.47
CA ALA A 162 11.28 0.72 -6.80
C ALA A 162 10.50 1.29 -5.60
N HIS A 163 10.78 0.81 -4.39
CA HIS A 163 10.16 1.32 -3.18
C HIS A 163 10.61 2.74 -2.83
N LEU A 164 11.91 3.02 -2.93
CA LEU A 164 12.48 4.34 -2.68
C LEU A 164 11.98 5.35 -3.71
N GLU A 165 12.06 5.04 -5.00
CA GLU A 165 11.60 5.90 -6.11
C GLU A 165 10.14 6.33 -5.93
N ASN A 166 9.28 5.39 -5.56
CA ASN A 166 7.86 5.65 -5.37
C ASN A 166 7.56 6.43 -4.07
N ASN A 167 8.51 6.51 -3.13
CA ASN A 167 8.36 7.17 -1.83
C ASN A 167 9.36 8.32 -1.61
N THR A 168 9.74 9.03 -2.68
CA THR A 168 10.71 10.16 -2.72
C THR A 168 10.18 11.51 -2.21
N PHE A 169 9.20 11.56 -1.32
CA PHE A 169 8.58 12.82 -0.89
C PHE A 169 9.48 13.62 0.06
N GLU A 170 10.43 14.38 -0.48
CA GLU A 170 11.10 15.48 0.22
C GLU A 170 10.10 16.62 0.46
N GLY A 171 9.84 17.01 1.71
CA GLY A 171 9.22 18.30 2.02
C GLY A 171 8.01 18.33 2.96
N GLU A 172 7.60 17.23 3.59
CA GLU A 172 6.69 17.30 4.75
C GLU A 172 7.45 16.89 6.01
N GLU A 173 7.95 17.88 6.75
CA GLU A 173 8.36 17.75 8.15
C GLU A 173 7.13 17.40 9.01
N GLY A 174 6.57 16.21 8.80
CA GLY A 174 5.72 15.54 9.79
C GLY A 174 6.61 15.06 10.94
N PRO A 175 6.06 14.85 12.16
CA PRO A 175 6.86 14.37 13.27
C PRO A 175 7.44 13.02 12.87
N SER A 176 8.75 12.98 12.67
CA SER A 176 9.47 11.73 12.50
C SER A 176 9.43 11.01 13.85
N PHE A 177 8.40 10.19 14.05
CA PHE A 177 8.20 9.40 15.27
C PHE A 177 9.26 8.30 15.47
N GLY A 178 10.30 8.26 14.62
CA GLY A 178 11.40 7.29 14.65
C GLY A 178 12.78 7.86 14.96
N GLY A 179 12.93 9.15 15.29
CA GLY A 179 14.26 9.75 15.43
C GLY A 179 14.38 10.79 16.53
N ARG A 180 15.12 10.43 17.59
CA ARG A 180 15.84 11.34 18.51
C ARG A 180 14.99 12.02 19.60
N ARG A 181 14.95 11.35 20.76
CA ARG A 181 14.69 12.00 22.05
C ARG A 181 15.95 12.82 22.39
N GLU A 182 16.01 14.09 22.00
CA GLU A 182 17.14 14.94 22.37
C GLU A 182 16.78 15.89 23.51
N SER A 183 17.50 15.67 24.60
CA SER A 183 17.75 16.56 25.72
C SER A 183 18.11 17.98 25.27
N VAL A 184 17.53 18.94 25.99
CA VAL A 184 17.78 20.38 25.93
C VAL A 184 19.27 20.71 26.12
N VAL A 185 19.91 21.32 25.12
CA VAL A 185 21.08 22.23 25.26
C VAL A 185 21.11 23.23 24.09
N PRO A 186 21.39 24.54 24.30
CA PRO A 186 21.27 25.54 23.25
C PRO A 186 22.60 25.95 22.58
N ALA A 187 22.43 26.40 21.33
CA ALA A 187 23.20 27.42 20.59
C ALA A 187 24.40 27.04 19.68
N ALA A 188 24.17 27.31 18.38
CA ALA A 188 25.06 27.85 17.35
C ALA A 188 26.10 26.94 16.64
N ALA A 189 25.75 26.50 15.41
CA ALA A 189 26.67 26.29 14.26
C ALA A 189 25.87 26.12 12.95
N PRO A 190 26.41 26.49 11.77
CA PRO A 190 25.65 26.60 10.52
C PRO A 190 25.36 25.24 9.88
N ALA A 191 24.29 25.21 9.08
CA ALA A 191 23.71 24.02 8.45
C ALA A 191 24.70 23.28 7.54
N GLU A 192 25.31 22.23 8.06
CA GLU A 192 25.89 21.16 7.24
C GLU A 192 24.77 20.18 6.86
N ARG A 193 24.72 19.88 5.55
CA ARG A 193 23.78 18.94 4.94
C ARG A 193 23.80 17.63 5.73
N ARG A 194 22.68 17.30 6.37
CA ARG A 194 22.48 16.06 7.10
C ARG A 194 22.51 14.91 6.08
N GLY A 195 23.68 14.34 5.87
CA GLY A 195 23.82 13.09 5.13
C GLY A 195 22.95 12.02 5.81
N SER A 196 22.09 11.38 5.03
CA SER A 196 21.51 10.09 5.39
C SER A 196 22.68 9.15 5.71
N ASN A 197 22.78 8.67 6.94
CA ASN A 197 23.81 7.70 7.31
C ASN A 197 23.59 6.43 6.47
N GLU A 198 24.48 6.16 5.51
CA GLU A 198 24.45 4.93 4.68
C GLU A 198 24.47 3.64 5.54
N GLN A 199 24.96 3.74 6.78
CA GLN A 199 24.99 2.63 7.76
C GLN A 199 23.59 2.19 8.24
N ASP A 200 22.60 3.08 8.23
CA ASP A 200 21.23 2.75 8.69
C ASP A 200 20.42 2.03 7.59
N ASP A 201 20.84 2.13 6.32
CA ASP A 201 20.15 1.57 5.15
C ASP A 201 20.48 0.08 4.92
N GLU A 202 21.62 -0.40 5.43
CA GLU A 202 22.00 -1.82 5.38
C GLU A 202 21.10 -2.71 6.27
N ASP A 203 20.44 -2.12 7.28
CA ASP A 203 19.55 -2.83 8.20
C ASP A 203 18.07 -2.73 7.80
N VAL A 204 17.79 -2.34 6.56
CA VAL A 204 16.43 -2.42 5.99
C VAL A 204 16.25 -3.78 5.29
N ARG A 205 15.07 -4.36 5.41
CA ARG A 205 14.65 -5.59 4.72
C ARG A 205 13.40 -5.35 3.91
N VAL A 206 13.32 -6.03 2.78
CA VAL A 206 12.18 -5.95 1.86
C VAL A 206 11.17 -7.04 2.18
N ILE A 207 9.91 -6.62 2.29
CA ILE A 207 8.74 -7.49 2.39
C ILE A 207 7.98 -7.40 1.07
N VAL A 208 7.62 -8.55 0.51
CA VAL A 208 6.78 -8.64 -0.69
C VAL A 208 5.52 -9.42 -0.36
N VAL A 209 4.37 -8.90 -0.74
CA VAL A 209 3.07 -9.59 -0.62
C VAL A 209 2.44 -9.65 -2.01
N ALA A 210 2.15 -10.85 -2.50
CA ALA A 210 1.42 -11.00 -3.75
C ALA A 210 -0.09 -10.85 -3.51
N ILE A 211 -0.78 -10.13 -4.39
CA ILE A 211 -2.21 -9.88 -4.26
C ILE A 211 -2.98 -11.01 -4.95
N ARG A 212 -3.70 -11.80 -4.15
CA ARG A 212 -4.51 -12.94 -4.61
C ARG A 212 -5.97 -12.80 -4.23
N ASP A 213 -6.23 -12.54 -2.95
CA ASP A 213 -7.59 -12.41 -2.42
C ASP A 213 -7.83 -10.97 -1.98
N VAL A 214 -8.91 -10.36 -2.48
CA VAL A 214 -9.29 -8.98 -2.16
C VAL A 214 -10.76 -8.91 -1.77
N ARG A 215 -11.04 -8.36 -0.59
CA ARG A 215 -12.38 -7.99 -0.16
C ARG A 215 -12.55 -6.48 -0.25
N ILE A 216 -13.56 -6.03 -0.98
CA ILE A 216 -13.97 -4.63 -1.05
C ILE A 216 -15.15 -4.45 -0.11
N SER A 217 -15.11 -3.40 0.70
CA SER A 217 -16.26 -2.95 1.49
C SER A 217 -16.53 -1.48 1.24
N ASP A 218 -17.79 -1.13 1.07
CA ASP A 218 -18.23 0.26 0.94
C ASP A 218 -18.82 0.81 2.25
N TRP A 219 -18.99 2.12 2.31
CA TRP A 219 -19.58 2.80 3.49
C TRP A 219 -21.08 2.52 3.66
N LYS A 220 -21.74 1.95 2.65
CA LYS A 220 -23.16 1.57 2.68
C LYS A 220 -23.36 0.16 3.24
N GLY A 221 -22.27 -0.58 3.51
CA GLY A 221 -22.28 -1.90 4.11
C GLY A 221 -22.30 -3.05 3.11
N GLY A 222 -22.08 -2.78 1.81
CA GLY A 222 -21.91 -3.80 0.78
C GLY A 222 -20.51 -4.43 0.81
N VAL A 223 -20.43 -5.73 0.51
CA VAL A 223 -19.18 -6.49 0.51
C VAL A 223 -19.06 -7.32 -0.78
N SER A 224 -17.89 -7.24 -1.42
CA SER A 224 -17.55 -8.03 -2.60
C SER A 224 -16.19 -8.70 -2.44
N ASP A 225 -16.14 -10.01 -2.63
CA ASP A 225 -14.91 -10.80 -2.60
C ASP A 225 -14.39 -11.08 -4.00
N TYR A 226 -13.08 -10.96 -4.19
CA TYR A 226 -12.39 -11.20 -5.46
C TYR A 226 -11.21 -12.15 -5.25
N VAL A 227 -11.07 -13.10 -6.16
CA VAL A 227 -9.90 -13.98 -6.25
C VAL A 227 -9.24 -13.76 -7.61
N LEU A 228 -7.96 -13.44 -7.58
CA LEU A 228 -7.14 -13.34 -8.78
C LEU A 228 -6.66 -14.72 -9.20
N VAL A 229 -6.98 -15.08 -10.43
CA VAL A 229 -6.45 -16.28 -11.10
C VAL A 229 -5.59 -15.87 -12.29
N PRO A 230 -4.52 -16.61 -12.61
CA PRO A 230 -3.73 -16.35 -13.81
C PRO A 230 -4.58 -16.34 -15.08
N SER A 231 -4.25 -15.45 -16.01
CA SER A 231 -4.85 -15.39 -17.36
C SER A 231 -4.52 -16.66 -18.14
N GLY A 232 -5.29 -17.72 -17.89
CA GLY A 232 -5.07 -19.08 -18.40
C GLY A 232 -5.95 -20.13 -17.74
N GLU A 233 -6.50 -19.85 -16.55
CA GLU A 233 -7.39 -20.75 -15.79
C GLU A 233 -8.87 -20.33 -15.81
N ASN A 234 -9.24 -19.32 -16.62
CA ASN A 234 -10.64 -18.98 -16.89
C ASN A 234 -11.27 -20.03 -17.82
N GLY A 235 -11.52 -21.24 -17.31
CA GLY A 235 -11.98 -22.34 -18.16
C GLY A 235 -12.36 -23.66 -17.49
N ALA A 236 -12.58 -23.72 -16.17
CA ALA A 236 -13.22 -24.88 -15.55
C ALA A 236 -14.46 -24.41 -14.78
N GLY A 237 -15.61 -24.52 -15.44
CA GLY A 237 -16.89 -24.09 -14.91
C GLY A 237 -17.25 -24.79 -13.60
N VAL A 238 -17.50 -23.99 -12.57
CA VAL A 238 -18.37 -24.36 -11.46
C VAL A 238 -19.74 -23.75 -11.77
N ASN A 239 -20.50 -24.49 -12.57
CA ASN A 239 -21.96 -24.43 -12.63
C ASN A 239 -22.46 -25.85 -12.35
N GLY A 240 -23.14 -26.03 -11.22
CA GLY A 240 -23.71 -27.30 -10.74
C GLY A 240 -23.06 -27.71 -9.41
N MET A 241 -23.76 -27.81 -8.28
CA MET A 241 -25.10 -28.37 -8.04
C MET A 241 -25.84 -27.63 -6.93
#